data_AF-A0A2D4MY19-F1
#
_entry.id   AF-A0A2D4MY19-F1
#
_cell.length_a   1.000
_cell.length_b   1.000
_cell.length_c   1.000
_cell.angle_alpha   90.00
_cell.angle_beta   90.00
_cell.angle_gamma   90.00
#
_symmetry.space_group_name_H-M   'P 1'
#
loop_
_entity.id
_entity.type
_entity.pdbx_description
1 polymer ?
#
loop_
_entity_poly.entity_id
_entity_poly.type
_entity_poly.pdbx_seq_one_letter_code
_entity_poly.pdbx_strand_id
1 'polypeptide(L)'
;AEGFPRRAAIGVFLDWLKEGHPEASADPAEFVSQVLQAVDGDLDWEVKMAALDLAGFFIGQMFSLLGLGESSASAGSSLANLADVLRLFSQMKMLGFLFRALRDCDRPVALKACEVLLALKSAVCKHQSKSSPSGDASGLKEVPMESLPSSLSSLPAGETAEKDCQDPERLRQILEFMDLEGLQRTLDVSSDHLERSPQSLLQDLLAAAGNAEENRVDCY
;
A
#
# COMPACT_ATOMS: atom_id res chain seq x y z
N ALA A 1 -20.31 15.49 6.51
CA ALA A 1 -21.25 14.43 6.97
C ALA A 1 -21.27 13.21 6.03
N GLU A 2 -21.07 13.41 4.72
CA GLU A 2 -21.20 12.33 3.72
C GLU A 2 -20.20 11.17 3.84
N GLY A 3 -19.01 11.39 4.42
CA GLY A 3 -18.02 10.32 4.63
C GLY A 3 -18.32 9.38 5.79
N PHE A 4 -19.11 9.81 6.79
CA PHE A 4 -19.34 9.05 8.01
C PHE A 4 -19.95 7.65 7.75
N PRO A 5 -21.00 7.48 6.92
CA PRO A 5 -21.53 6.15 6.62
C PRO A 5 -20.51 5.23 5.95
N ARG A 6 -19.66 5.76 5.06
CA ARG A 6 -18.65 4.97 4.35
C ARG A 6 -17.55 4.51 5.30
N ARG A 7 -17.07 5.38 6.18
CA ARG A 7 -16.10 5.02 7.23
C ARG A 7 -16.66 3.97 8.17
N ALA A 8 -17.90 4.13 8.62
CA ALA A 8 -18.57 3.17 9.49
C ALA A 8 -18.70 1.80 8.81
N ALA A 9 -19.05 1.76 7.53
CA ALA A 9 -19.14 0.50 6.77
C ALA A 9 -17.79 -0.22 6.70
N ILE A 10 -16.70 0.49 6.39
CA ILE A 10 -15.36 -0.12 6.36
C ILE A 10 -14.93 -0.62 7.75
N GLY A 11 -15.29 0.11 8.82
CA GLY A 11 -15.06 -0.34 10.20
C GLY A 11 -15.75 -1.68 10.48
N VAL A 12 -17.02 -1.81 10.11
CA VAL A 12 -17.77 -3.07 10.23
C VAL A 12 -17.13 -4.18 9.41
N PHE A 13 -16.68 -3.88 8.18
CA PHE A 13 -16.00 -4.85 7.32
C PHE A 13 -14.68 -5.36 7.93
N LEU A 14 -13.91 -4.46 8.54
CA LEU A 14 -12.69 -4.81 9.26
C LEU A 14 -12.99 -5.70 10.47
N ASP A 15 -14.04 -5.41 11.23
CA ASP A 15 -14.44 -6.24 12.37
C ASP A 15 -14.93 -7.61 11.92
N TRP A 16 -15.67 -7.68 10.81
CA TRP A 16 -16.06 -8.95 10.22
C TRP A 16 -14.87 -9.81 9.81
N LEU A 17 -13.85 -9.19 9.22
CA LEU A 17 -12.62 -9.87 8.81
C LEU A 17 -11.81 -10.38 10.02
N LYS A 18 -11.78 -9.63 11.12
CA LYS A 18 -11.12 -10.04 12.38
C LYS A 18 -11.82 -11.21 13.06
N GLU A 19 -13.14 -11.17 13.10
CA GLU A 19 -13.96 -12.17 13.79
C GLU A 19 -14.20 -13.43 12.93
N GLY A 20 -13.83 -13.37 11.64
CA GLY A 20 -13.93 -14.51 10.72
C GLY A 20 -15.37 -14.86 10.38
N HIS A 21 -16.25 -13.86 10.26
CA HIS A 21 -17.68 -14.09 9.98
C HIS A 21 -17.88 -14.73 8.59
N PRO A 22 -18.31 -16.00 8.52
CA PRO A 22 -18.50 -16.70 7.24
C PRO A 22 -19.70 -16.16 6.44
N GLU A 23 -20.60 -15.43 7.11
CA GLU A 23 -21.83 -14.88 6.54
C GLU A 23 -21.58 -13.65 5.63
N ALA A 24 -20.42 -12.99 5.76
CA ALA A 24 -20.12 -11.73 5.07
C ALA A 24 -19.52 -11.92 3.67
N SER A 25 -18.76 -13.00 3.44
CA SER A 25 -18.29 -13.42 2.11
C SER A 25 -17.75 -14.85 2.18
N ALA A 26 -18.10 -15.67 1.17
CA ALA A 26 -17.49 -16.99 0.99
C ALA A 26 -15.99 -16.89 0.60
N ASP A 27 -15.56 -15.73 0.09
CA ASP A 27 -14.17 -15.43 -0.25
C ASP A 27 -13.74 -14.06 0.34
N PRO A 28 -12.96 -14.07 1.43
CA PRO A 28 -12.43 -12.84 2.04
C PRO A 28 -11.53 -12.02 1.10
N ALA A 29 -10.82 -12.64 0.17
CA ALA A 29 -9.93 -11.95 -0.75
C ALA A 29 -10.71 -11.15 -1.79
N GLU A 30 -11.76 -11.76 -2.36
CA GLU A 30 -12.66 -11.05 -3.29
C GLU A 30 -13.32 -9.85 -2.60
N PHE A 31 -13.82 -10.06 -1.37
CA PHE A 31 -14.46 -9.00 -0.59
C PHE A 31 -13.52 -7.82 -0.34
N VAL A 32 -12.32 -8.07 0.18
CA VAL A 32 -11.33 -7.01 0.41
C VAL A 32 -10.98 -6.30 -0.90
N SER A 33 -10.81 -7.04 -2.01
CA SER A 33 -10.53 -6.44 -3.31
C SER A 33 -11.64 -5.51 -3.78
N GLN A 34 -12.92 -5.87 -3.59
CA GLN A 34 -14.05 -5.01 -3.93
C GLN A 34 -14.06 -3.73 -3.09
N VAL A 35 -13.80 -3.83 -1.79
CA VAL A 35 -13.71 -2.65 -0.90
C VAL A 35 -12.59 -1.71 -1.35
N LEU A 36 -11.38 -2.25 -1.60
CA LEU A 36 -10.24 -1.44 -2.04
C LEU A 36 -10.49 -0.75 -3.38
N GLN A 37 -11.18 -1.41 -4.32
CA GLN A 37 -11.54 -0.80 -5.60
C GLN A 37 -12.59 0.29 -5.45
N ALA A 38 -13.55 0.13 -4.52
CA ALA A 38 -14.58 1.12 -4.26
C ALA A 38 -14.03 2.40 -3.61
N VAL A 39 -13.00 2.27 -2.76
CA VAL A 39 -12.44 3.40 -1.99
C VAL A 39 -11.26 4.11 -2.68
N ASP A 40 -10.68 3.51 -3.72
CA ASP A 40 -9.50 4.04 -4.42
C ASP A 40 -9.69 5.46 -4.97
N GLY A 41 -10.93 5.79 -5.37
CA GLY A 41 -11.32 7.11 -5.84
C GLY A 41 -12.08 7.97 -4.82
N ASP A 42 -12.15 7.56 -3.55
CA ASP A 42 -12.88 8.34 -2.53
C ASP A 42 -12.19 9.69 -2.29
N LEU A 43 -12.96 10.74 -2.03
CA LEU A 43 -12.41 12.07 -1.74
C LEU A 43 -12.18 12.29 -0.25
N ASP A 44 -12.77 11.45 0.62
CA ASP A 44 -12.56 11.51 2.05
C ASP A 44 -11.33 10.67 2.43
N TRP A 45 -10.24 11.36 2.78
CA TRP A 45 -8.99 10.72 3.20
C TRP A 45 -9.19 9.80 4.42
N GLU A 46 -10.16 10.07 5.29
CA GLU A 46 -10.46 9.19 6.43
C GLU A 46 -11.09 7.86 5.96
N VAL A 47 -11.81 7.85 4.83
CA VAL A 47 -12.31 6.62 4.20
C VAL A 47 -11.14 5.82 3.63
N LYS A 48 -10.19 6.48 2.94
CA LYS A 48 -8.96 5.82 2.46
C LYS A 48 -8.12 5.26 3.61
N MET A 49 -8.01 5.99 4.72
CA MET A 49 -7.32 5.52 5.93
C MET A 49 -7.95 4.24 6.49
N ALA A 50 -9.27 4.19 6.61
CA ALA A 50 -9.97 3.00 7.07
C ALA A 50 -9.74 1.80 6.12
N ALA A 51 -9.69 2.05 4.81
CA ALA A 51 -9.37 1.01 3.82
C ALA A 51 -7.91 0.54 3.90
N LEU A 52 -6.96 1.42 4.23
CA LEU A 52 -5.57 1.06 4.47
C LEU A 52 -5.41 0.21 5.74
N ASP A 53 -6.19 0.45 6.79
CA ASP A 53 -6.25 -0.42 7.96
C ASP A 53 -6.78 -1.82 7.61
N LEU A 54 -7.82 -1.89 6.77
CA LEU A 54 -8.34 -3.16 6.24
C LEU A 54 -7.29 -3.92 5.44
N ALA A 55 -6.60 -3.25 4.51
CA ALA A 55 -5.53 -3.84 3.71
C ALA A 55 -4.38 -4.36 4.59
N GLY A 56 -3.91 -3.54 5.53
CA GLY A 56 -2.84 -3.90 6.46
C GLY A 56 -3.20 -5.12 7.32
N PHE A 57 -4.44 -5.18 7.84
CA PHE A 57 -4.92 -6.32 8.60
C PHE A 57 -4.96 -7.59 7.74
N PHE A 58 -5.55 -7.52 6.54
CA PHE A 58 -5.65 -8.65 5.63
C PHE A 58 -4.27 -9.20 5.23
N ILE A 59 -3.32 -8.32 4.92
CA ILE A 59 -1.92 -8.71 4.67
C ILE A 59 -1.37 -9.50 5.87
N GLY A 60 -1.49 -8.96 7.09
CA GLY A 60 -1.04 -9.62 8.31
C GLY A 60 -1.70 -10.97 8.57
N GLN A 61 -2.99 -11.11 8.26
CA GLN A 61 -3.74 -12.35 8.36
C GLN A 61 -3.21 -13.39 7.37
N MET A 62 -2.97 -13.02 6.11
CA MET A 62 -2.45 -13.94 5.09
C MET A 62 -1.05 -14.44 5.43
N PHE A 63 -0.16 -13.57 5.94
CA PHE A 63 1.15 -14.00 6.43
C PHE A 63 1.03 -14.93 7.65
N SER A 64 0.12 -14.64 8.58
CA SER A 64 -0.14 -15.52 9.73
C SER A 64 -0.64 -16.91 9.33
N LEU A 65 -1.58 -16.98 8.38
CA LEU A 65 -2.19 -18.23 7.91
C LEU A 65 -1.18 -19.18 7.26
N LEU A 66 -0.17 -18.64 6.58
CA LEU A 66 0.91 -19.41 5.98
C LEU A 66 1.92 -19.99 6.98
N GLY A 67 1.71 -19.82 8.29
CA GLY A 67 2.69 -20.21 9.31
C GLY A 67 3.95 -19.36 9.26
N LEU A 68 3.89 -18.18 8.63
CA LEU A 68 4.99 -17.21 8.61
C LEU A 68 5.08 -16.41 9.92
N GLY A 69 4.10 -16.63 10.82
CA GLY A 69 4.07 -16.17 12.21
C GLY A 69 5.06 -16.92 13.10
N GLU A 70 4.91 -18.24 13.30
CA GLU A 70 5.80 -19.01 14.20
C GLU A 70 5.90 -20.49 13.76
N SER A 71 7.15 -20.96 13.54
CA SER A 71 7.61 -22.35 13.46
C SER A 71 6.86 -23.37 12.57
N SER A 72 7.38 -23.62 11.36
CA SER A 72 7.29 -24.95 10.72
C SER A 72 8.44 -25.19 9.74
N ALA A 73 9.08 -26.35 9.87
CA ALA A 73 10.29 -26.75 9.16
C ALA A 73 9.97 -27.33 7.77
N SER A 74 9.78 -26.49 6.76
CA SER A 74 9.88 -26.91 5.36
C SER A 74 10.21 -25.71 4.45
N ALA A 75 11.51 -25.51 4.19
CA ALA A 75 12.02 -24.38 3.40
C ALA A 75 11.57 -24.42 1.91
N GLY A 76 11.17 -25.58 1.39
CA GLY A 76 10.69 -25.72 0.00
C GLY A 76 9.23 -25.33 -0.19
N SER A 77 8.38 -25.53 0.81
CA SER A 77 6.95 -25.15 0.78
C SER A 77 6.77 -23.64 0.93
N SER A 78 7.65 -23.00 1.71
CA SER A 78 7.44 -21.64 2.16
C SER A 78 7.64 -20.58 1.06
N LEU A 79 8.55 -20.80 0.10
CA LEU A 79 8.77 -19.85 -1.02
C LEU A 79 7.63 -19.91 -2.05
N ALA A 80 7.09 -21.09 -2.32
CA ALA A 80 5.91 -21.26 -3.16
C ALA A 80 4.70 -20.54 -2.52
N ASN A 81 4.52 -20.71 -1.21
CA ASN A 81 3.46 -20.02 -0.47
C ASN A 81 3.60 -18.48 -0.51
N LEU A 82 4.82 -17.95 -0.44
CA LEU A 82 5.06 -16.51 -0.58
C LEU A 82 4.71 -16.01 -1.98
N ALA A 83 5.16 -16.71 -3.03
CA ALA A 83 4.87 -16.34 -4.41
C ALA A 83 3.36 -16.39 -4.69
N ASP A 84 2.65 -17.35 -4.10
CA ASP A 84 1.19 -17.49 -4.21
C ASP A 84 0.46 -16.33 -3.49
N VAL A 85 0.91 -15.92 -2.30
CA VAL A 85 0.33 -14.76 -1.60
C VAL A 85 0.60 -13.45 -2.33
N LEU A 86 1.82 -13.25 -2.84
CA LEU A 86 2.13 -12.07 -3.65
C LEU A 86 1.29 -12.04 -4.94
N ARG A 87 1.05 -13.20 -5.57
CA ARG A 87 0.15 -13.32 -6.72
C ARG A 87 -1.29 -12.98 -6.34
N LEU A 88 -1.78 -13.47 -5.20
CA LEU A 88 -3.11 -13.14 -4.69
C LEU A 88 -3.28 -11.63 -4.49
N PHE A 89 -2.32 -10.98 -3.82
CA PHE A 89 -2.34 -9.53 -3.60
C PHE A 89 -2.39 -8.73 -4.90
N SER A 90 -1.74 -9.27 -5.94
CA SER A 90 -1.70 -8.68 -7.27
C SER A 90 -3.04 -8.84 -8.00
N GLN A 91 -3.66 -10.01 -7.89
CA GLN A 91 -5.02 -10.27 -8.41
C GLN A 91 -6.07 -9.37 -7.74
N MET A 92 -5.90 -9.12 -6.44
CA MET A 92 -6.79 -8.24 -5.67
C MET A 92 -6.60 -6.74 -5.98
N LYS A 93 -5.64 -6.36 -6.83
CA LYS A 93 -5.20 -4.98 -7.07
C LYS A 93 -4.73 -4.25 -5.80
N MET A 94 -4.38 -4.97 -4.75
CA MET A 94 -4.04 -4.40 -3.44
C MET A 94 -2.78 -3.54 -3.52
N LEU A 95 -1.78 -3.98 -4.28
CA LEU A 95 -0.53 -3.23 -4.43
C LEU A 95 -0.71 -1.98 -5.29
N GLY A 96 -1.59 -2.05 -6.30
CA GLY A 96 -1.98 -0.87 -7.07
C GLY A 96 -2.61 0.19 -6.17
N PHE A 97 -3.54 -0.21 -5.29
CA PHE A 97 -4.13 0.66 -4.27
C PHE A 97 -3.05 1.24 -3.34
N LEU A 98 -2.16 0.41 -2.78
CA LEU A 98 -1.11 0.88 -1.86
C LEU A 98 -0.14 1.87 -2.53
N PHE A 99 0.28 1.62 -3.77
CA PHE A 99 1.16 2.54 -4.50
C PHE A 99 0.48 3.85 -4.88
N ARG A 100 -0.82 3.83 -5.18
CA ARG A 100 -1.61 5.05 -5.38
C ARG A 100 -1.77 5.83 -4.08
N ALA A 101 -2.11 5.16 -2.98
CA ALA A 101 -2.21 5.76 -1.66
C ALA A 101 -0.86 6.34 -1.18
N LEU A 102 0.27 5.73 -1.53
CA LEU A 102 1.60 6.24 -1.25
C LEU A 102 1.91 7.57 -1.95
N ARG A 103 1.23 7.84 -3.07
CA ARG A 103 1.33 9.08 -3.85
C ARG A 103 0.18 10.05 -3.55
N ASP A 104 -0.63 9.77 -2.54
CA ASP A 104 -1.79 10.58 -2.19
C ASP A 104 -1.35 11.97 -1.70
N CYS A 105 -2.14 12.99 -2.02
CA CYS A 105 -1.91 14.34 -1.53
C CYS A 105 -2.18 14.46 -0.03
N ASP A 106 -3.07 13.62 0.50
CA ASP A 106 -3.33 13.53 1.92
C ASP A 106 -2.20 12.77 2.62
N ARG A 107 -1.33 13.51 3.30
CA ARG A 107 -0.17 12.96 4.02
C ARG A 107 -0.50 11.79 4.94
N PRO A 108 -1.60 11.79 5.74
CA PRO A 108 -1.94 10.63 6.56
C PRO A 108 -2.11 9.34 5.74
N VAL A 109 -2.73 9.45 4.57
CA VAL A 109 -2.94 8.34 3.63
C VAL A 109 -1.59 7.83 3.10
N ALA A 110 -0.73 8.75 2.65
CA ALA A 110 0.61 8.40 2.16
C ALA A 110 1.50 7.75 3.22
N LEU A 111 1.51 8.29 4.45
CA LEU A 111 2.23 7.71 5.58
C LEU A 111 1.74 6.30 5.90
N LYS A 112 0.43 6.12 6.02
CA LYS A 112 -0.16 4.83 6.34
C LYS A 112 0.09 3.79 5.25
N ALA A 113 0.02 4.18 3.97
CA ALA A 113 0.40 3.31 2.86
C ALA A 113 1.88 2.91 2.93
N CYS A 114 2.77 3.86 3.27
CA CYS A 114 4.19 3.60 3.46
C CYS A 114 4.44 2.60 4.60
N GLU A 115 3.74 2.74 5.73
CA GLU A 115 3.80 1.81 6.86
C GLU A 115 3.38 0.38 6.46
N VAL A 116 2.26 0.25 5.73
CA VAL A 116 1.77 -1.06 5.26
C VAL A 116 2.77 -1.70 4.30
N LEU A 117 3.34 -0.92 3.37
CA LEU A 117 4.35 -1.40 2.43
C LEU A 117 5.66 -1.79 3.13
N LEU A 118 6.09 -1.06 4.17
CA LEU A 118 7.24 -1.42 5.00
C LEU A 118 7.01 -2.74 5.75
N ALA A 119 5.81 -2.93 6.32
CA ALA A 119 5.45 -4.19 6.97
C ALA A 119 5.49 -5.37 5.97
N LEU A 120 4.96 -5.16 4.76
CA LEU A 120 5.02 -6.13 3.68
C LEU A 120 6.47 -6.44 3.26
N LYS A 121 7.30 -5.41 3.03
CA LYS A 121 8.74 -5.56 2.72
C LYS A 121 9.45 -6.38 3.80
N SER A 122 9.20 -6.08 5.08
CA SER A 122 9.77 -6.83 6.20
C SER A 122 9.38 -8.30 6.18
N ALA A 123 8.10 -8.60 5.91
CA ALA A 123 7.60 -9.97 5.86
C ALA A 123 8.23 -10.77 4.70
N VAL A 124 8.38 -10.15 3.53
CA VAL A 124 9.05 -10.72 2.36
C VAL A 124 10.53 -10.97 2.65
N CYS A 125 11.24 -10.01 3.23
CA CYS A 125 12.67 -10.12 3.55
C CYS A 125 12.99 -11.22 4.57
N LYS A 126 12.19 -11.35 5.65
CA LYS A 126 12.33 -12.42 6.66
C LYS A 126 12.24 -13.82 6.06
N HIS A 127 11.54 -13.95 4.94
CA HIS A 127 11.37 -15.22 4.25
C HIS A 127 12.60 -15.61 3.41
N GLN A 128 13.38 -14.64 2.94
CA GLN A 128 14.62 -14.90 2.19
C GLN A 128 15.68 -15.56 3.10
N SER A 129 15.92 -14.97 4.27
CA SER A 129 16.99 -15.40 5.19
C SER A 129 16.77 -16.80 5.78
N LYS A 130 15.53 -17.31 5.78
CA LYS A 130 15.20 -18.67 6.23
C LYS A 130 15.48 -19.75 5.17
N SER A 131 15.67 -19.35 3.91
CA SER A 131 15.86 -20.28 2.78
C SER A 131 17.33 -20.49 2.38
N SER A 132 18.26 -19.68 2.89
CA SER A 132 19.69 -19.80 2.61
C SER A 132 20.39 -20.67 3.68
N PRO A 133 20.82 -21.91 3.36
CA PRO A 133 21.80 -22.59 4.18
C PRO A 133 23.15 -21.87 4.03
N SER A 134 23.84 -21.65 5.14
CA SER A 134 25.23 -21.20 5.18
C SER A 134 26.08 -21.97 4.15
N GLY A 135 26.51 -21.31 3.07
CA GLY A 135 27.34 -21.92 2.03
C GLY A 135 27.58 -21.00 0.85
N ASP A 136 28.82 -20.51 0.77
CA ASP A 136 29.54 -19.90 -0.35
C ASP A 136 28.99 -18.66 -1.07
N ALA A 137 29.77 -17.59 -0.90
CA ALA A 137 29.81 -16.44 -1.80
C ALA A 137 30.32 -16.87 -3.18
N SER A 138 29.42 -17.06 -4.15
CA SER A 138 29.73 -16.86 -5.57
C SER A 138 28.49 -16.97 -6.45
N GLY A 139 28.29 -15.95 -7.28
CA GLY A 139 27.39 -16.02 -8.43
C GLY A 139 26.24 -15.02 -8.42
N LEU A 140 26.52 -13.74 -8.14
CA LEU A 140 25.61 -12.67 -8.56
C LEU A 140 25.61 -12.65 -10.09
N LYS A 141 24.63 -13.31 -10.71
CA LYS A 141 24.19 -12.90 -12.04
C LYS A 141 23.44 -11.59 -11.85
N GLU A 142 24.13 -10.49 -12.10
CA GLU A 142 23.50 -9.18 -12.29
C GLU A 142 22.44 -9.33 -13.38
N VAL A 143 21.18 -9.29 -12.96
CA VAL A 143 20.08 -8.97 -13.85
C VAL A 143 20.24 -7.49 -14.20
N PRO A 144 20.18 -7.08 -15.48
CA PRO A 144 20.41 -5.68 -15.87
C PRO A 144 19.58 -4.70 -15.02
N MET A 145 20.30 -3.87 -14.26
CA MET A 145 19.84 -2.88 -13.29
C MET A 145 19.16 -1.65 -13.94
N GLU A 146 18.62 -1.77 -15.15
CA GLU A 146 18.23 -0.59 -15.95
C GLU A 146 16.71 -0.29 -15.99
N SER A 147 15.86 -1.04 -15.26
CA SER A 147 14.41 -0.82 -15.34
C SER A 147 13.63 -0.97 -14.03
N LEU A 148 14.26 -1.03 -12.86
CA LEU A 148 13.52 -1.15 -11.60
C LEU A 148 13.22 0.20 -10.96
N PRO A 149 11.99 0.38 -10.44
CA PRO A 149 11.60 1.64 -9.85
C PRO A 149 12.23 1.83 -8.46
N SER A 150 13.35 2.54 -8.42
CA SER A 150 14.02 2.98 -7.18
C SER A 150 13.40 4.22 -6.55
N SER A 151 12.37 4.79 -7.16
CA SER A 151 11.75 6.04 -6.74
C SER A 151 10.26 6.03 -7.02
N LEU A 152 9.50 6.84 -6.29
CA LEU A 152 8.06 6.96 -6.52
C LEU A 152 7.74 7.32 -7.96
N SER A 153 8.54 8.14 -8.64
CA SER A 153 8.28 8.60 -10.01
C SER A 153 8.42 7.50 -11.07
N SER A 154 9.16 6.42 -10.77
CA SER A 154 9.38 5.30 -11.69
C SER A 154 8.39 4.17 -11.51
N LEU A 155 7.57 4.20 -10.44
CA LEU A 155 6.47 3.24 -10.31
C LEU A 155 5.49 3.44 -11.46
N PRO A 156 5.07 2.36 -12.11
CA PRO A 156 4.14 2.49 -13.22
C PRO A 156 2.83 3.13 -12.74
N ALA A 157 2.31 4.08 -13.51
CA ALA A 157 1.06 4.77 -13.25
C ALA A 157 0.07 4.38 -14.36
N GLY A 158 -1.13 3.93 -14.01
CA GLY A 158 -2.13 3.48 -14.98
C GLY A 158 -2.01 1.98 -15.34
N GLU A 159 -2.56 1.58 -16.48
CA GLU A 159 -2.79 0.17 -16.87
C GLU A 159 -1.51 -0.67 -17.05
N THR A 160 -0.36 -0.04 -17.30
CA THR A 160 0.95 -0.73 -17.39
C THR A 160 1.45 -1.18 -16.01
N ALA A 161 1.02 -0.51 -14.93
CA ALA A 161 1.36 -0.85 -13.55
C ALA A 161 0.74 -2.15 -13.08
N GLU A 162 -0.48 -2.40 -13.58
CA GLU A 162 -1.23 -3.59 -13.23
C GLU A 162 -0.61 -4.85 -13.84
N LYS A 163 0.12 -4.73 -14.97
CA LYS A 163 0.86 -5.84 -15.61
C LYS A 163 2.16 -6.17 -14.90
N ASP A 164 2.94 -5.17 -14.49
CA ASP A 164 4.20 -5.39 -13.79
C ASP A 164 4.01 -5.94 -12.37
N CYS A 165 2.85 -5.67 -11.75
CA CYS A 165 2.49 -6.27 -10.47
C CYS A 165 2.06 -7.74 -10.58
N GLN A 166 1.77 -8.32 -11.77
CA GLN A 166 1.31 -9.72 -11.87
C GLN A 166 2.40 -10.76 -11.61
N ASP A 167 3.67 -10.38 -11.74
CA ASP A 167 4.81 -11.26 -11.50
C ASP A 167 5.31 -11.13 -10.05
N PRO A 168 5.17 -12.17 -9.21
CA PRO A 168 5.55 -12.12 -7.80
C PRO A 168 7.06 -11.86 -7.60
N GLU A 169 7.93 -12.27 -8.54
CA GLU A 169 9.36 -12.01 -8.44
C GLU A 169 9.69 -10.54 -8.74
N ARG A 170 9.07 -9.95 -9.77
CA ARG A 170 9.20 -8.51 -10.03
C ARG A 170 8.67 -7.68 -8.88
N LEU A 171 7.50 -8.02 -8.36
CA LEU A 171 6.91 -7.34 -7.22
C LEU A 171 7.82 -7.39 -5.99
N ARG A 172 8.39 -8.56 -5.70
CA ARG A 172 9.38 -8.71 -4.64
C ARG A 172 10.57 -7.79 -4.86
N GLN A 173 11.12 -7.74 -6.07
CA GLN A 173 12.23 -6.84 -6.38
C GLN A 173 11.82 -5.36 -6.22
N ILE A 174 10.63 -4.96 -6.67
CA ILE A 174 10.11 -3.61 -6.46
C ILE A 174 10.10 -3.26 -4.98
N LEU A 175 9.54 -4.14 -4.13
CA LEU A 175 9.50 -3.92 -2.68
C LEU A 175 10.90 -3.87 -2.05
N GLU A 176 11.84 -4.66 -2.55
CA GLU A 176 13.22 -4.71 -2.07
C GLU A 176 14.01 -3.44 -2.42
N PHE A 177 13.90 -2.95 -3.66
CA PHE A 177 14.66 -1.80 -4.16
C PHE A 177 14.01 -0.44 -3.91
N MET A 178 12.73 -0.40 -3.50
CA MET A 178 12.10 0.84 -3.07
C MET A 178 12.67 1.31 -1.70
N ASP A 179 13.16 2.55 -1.66
CA ASP A 179 13.57 3.25 -0.43
C ASP A 179 12.36 3.77 0.35
N LEU A 180 11.54 2.84 0.86
CA LEU A 180 10.36 3.15 1.67
C LEU A 180 10.76 3.84 2.99
N GLU A 181 11.91 3.49 3.55
CA GLU A 181 12.46 4.10 4.76
C GLU A 181 12.85 5.57 4.54
N GLY A 182 13.44 5.89 3.38
CA GLY A 182 13.67 7.26 2.92
C GLY A 182 12.40 8.03 2.71
N LEU A 183 11.42 7.40 2.05
CA LEU A 183 10.13 8.01 1.81
C LEU A 183 9.38 8.31 3.10
N GLN A 184 9.37 7.40 4.07
CA GLN A 184 8.76 7.62 5.38
C GLN A 184 9.40 8.83 6.07
N ARG A 185 10.74 8.92 6.10
CA ARG A 185 11.46 10.07 6.65
C ARG A 185 11.10 11.38 5.95
N THR A 186 10.99 11.38 4.62
CA THR A 186 10.56 12.56 3.85
C THR A 186 9.13 12.97 4.20
N LEU A 187 8.22 12.00 4.28
CA LEU A 187 6.84 12.25 4.70
C LEU A 187 6.81 12.81 6.12
N ASP A 188 7.60 12.28 7.07
CA ASP A 188 7.68 12.73 8.46
C ASP A 188 8.18 14.18 8.63
N VAL A 189 9.10 14.64 7.77
CA VAL A 189 9.64 16.01 7.85
C VAL A 189 8.71 17.06 7.21
N SER A 190 7.84 16.66 6.28
CA SER A 190 7.07 17.60 5.46
C SER A 190 6.00 18.44 6.20
N SER A 191 5.58 18.12 7.44
CA SER A 191 4.62 18.96 8.19
C SER A 191 5.19 20.26 8.69
N ASP A 192 6.46 20.28 9.09
CA ASP A 192 6.99 21.33 9.95
C ASP A 192 7.34 22.60 9.15
N HIS A 193 6.96 22.63 7.87
CA HIS A 193 7.37 23.65 6.91
C HIS A 193 6.22 24.41 6.24
N LEU A 194 4.95 24.08 6.52
CA LEU A 194 3.82 24.85 5.98
C LEU A 194 3.53 26.11 6.81
N GLU A 195 3.79 26.09 8.11
CA GLU A 195 3.54 27.25 8.99
C GLU A 195 4.83 28.00 9.28
N ARG A 196 5.36 28.72 8.28
CA ARG A 196 6.51 29.61 8.53
C ARG A 196 6.12 30.86 9.32
N SER A 197 4.89 31.35 9.11
CA SER A 197 4.27 32.46 9.83
C SER A 197 2.78 32.60 9.47
N PRO A 198 1.97 33.29 10.29
CA PRO A 198 0.58 33.63 9.94
C PRO A 198 0.44 34.37 8.60
N GLN A 199 1.46 35.15 8.20
CA GLN A 199 1.47 35.88 6.93
C GLN A 199 1.67 34.94 5.74
N SER A 200 2.50 33.90 5.86
CA SER A 200 2.68 32.88 4.82
C SER A 200 1.36 32.15 4.56
N LEU A 201 0.68 31.74 5.64
CA LEU A 201 -0.62 31.07 5.55
C LEU A 201 -1.71 31.96 4.92
N LEU A 202 -1.72 33.24 5.26
CA LEU A 202 -2.64 34.19 4.63
C LEU A 202 -2.35 34.36 3.14
N GLN A 203 -1.08 34.38 2.73
CA GLN A 203 -0.70 34.44 1.32
C GLN A 203 -1.11 33.18 0.56
N ASP A 204 -0.92 32.00 1.14
CA ASP A 204 -1.33 30.73 0.54
C ASP A 204 -2.86 30.66 0.36
N LEU A 205 -3.61 31.13 1.36
CA LEU A 205 -5.08 31.21 1.28
C LEU A 205 -5.53 32.20 0.21
N LEU A 206 -4.93 33.39 0.16
CA LEU A 206 -5.24 34.40 -0.85
C LEU A 206 -4.85 33.93 -2.26
N ALA A 207 -3.76 33.18 -2.40
CA ALA A 207 -3.39 32.55 -3.66
C ALA A 207 -4.43 31.50 -4.07
N ALA A 208 -4.83 30.59 -3.19
CA ALA A 208 -5.86 29.60 -3.49
C ALA A 208 -7.22 30.24 -3.84
N ALA A 209 -7.59 31.34 -3.18
CA ALA A 209 -8.83 32.07 -3.42
C ALA A 209 -8.79 32.95 -4.67
N GLY A 210 -7.63 33.52 -5.03
CA GLY A 210 -7.44 34.31 -6.25
C GLY A 210 -7.65 33.50 -7.53
N ASN A 211 -7.50 32.17 -7.44
CA ASN A 211 -7.73 31.23 -8.52
C ASN A 211 -9.22 30.89 -8.72
N ALA A 212 -10.10 31.36 -7.82
CA ALA A 212 -11.51 30.99 -7.81
C ALA A 212 -12.36 31.73 -8.87
N GLU A 213 -11.86 32.82 -9.46
CA GLU A 213 -12.59 33.50 -10.56
C GLU A 213 -12.67 32.66 -11.84
N GLU A 214 -11.73 31.73 -12.06
CA GLU A 214 -11.80 30.75 -13.15
C GLU A 214 -12.66 29.52 -12.83
N ASN A 215 -13.05 29.34 -11.55
CA ASN A 215 -13.87 28.21 -11.10
C ASN A 215 -15.32 28.63 -10.83
N ARG A 216 -15.82 29.64 -11.58
CA ARG A 216 -17.24 29.94 -11.66
C ARG A 216 -17.93 28.84 -12.47
N VAL A 217 -18.28 27.75 -11.80
CA VAL A 217 -19.31 26.86 -12.29
C VAL A 217 -20.60 27.67 -12.32
N ASP A 218 -21.04 28.05 -13.53
CA ASP A 218 -22.38 28.58 -13.80
C ASP A 218 -23.39 27.50 -13.41
N CYS A 219 -23.83 27.50 -12.15
CA CYS A 219 -24.97 26.73 -11.70
C CYS A 219 -26.24 27.48 -12.14
N TYR A 220 -26.87 27.01 -13.22
CA TYR A 220 -28.27 27.26 -13.56
C TYR A 220 -29.17 26.17 -13.00
#